data_AF-Q9P0J0-F1
#
_entry.id   AF-Q9P0J0-F1
#
_cell.length_a   1.000
_cell.length_b   1.000
_cell.length_c   1.000
_cell.angle_alpha   90.00
_cell.angle_beta   90.00
_cell.angle_gamma   90.00
#
_symmetry.space_group_name_H-M   'P 1'
#
loop_
_entity.id
_entity.type
_entity.pdbx_description
1 polymer ?
#
loop_
_entity_poly.entity_id
_entity_poly.type
_entity_poly.pdbx_seq_one_letter_code
_entity_poly.pdbx_strand_id
1 'polypeptide(L)'
;MAASKVKQDMPPPGGYGPIDYKRNLPRRGLSGYSMLAIGIGTLIYGHWSIMKWNRERRRLQIEDFEARIALLPLLQAETDRRTLQMLRENLEEEAIIMKDVPDWKVGESVFHTTRWVPPLIGELYGLRTTEEALHASHGFMWYT
;
A
#
# COMPACT_ATOMS: atom_id res chain seq x y z
N MET A 1 64.71 0.67 -81.71
CA MET A 1 65.08 1.35 -80.44
C MET A 1 64.35 0.65 -79.31
N ALA A 2 65.04 -0.14 -78.47
CA ALA A 2 64.46 -0.65 -77.23
C ALA A 2 64.94 0.25 -76.08
N ALA A 3 64.03 1.01 -75.46
CA ALA A 3 64.33 1.87 -74.32
C ALA A 3 64.39 1.05 -73.01
N SER A 4 65.37 1.37 -72.16
CA SER A 4 65.59 0.75 -70.84
C SER A 4 64.40 0.96 -69.89
N LYS A 5 63.89 -0.12 -69.27
CA LYS A 5 62.81 -0.07 -68.28
C LYS A 5 63.33 0.40 -66.90
N VAL A 6 62.73 1.47 -66.35
CA VAL A 6 62.93 1.94 -64.96
C VAL A 6 61.95 1.18 -64.04
N LYS A 7 62.35 0.85 -62.79
CA LYS A 7 61.48 0.22 -61.78
C LYS A 7 61.00 1.28 -60.78
N GLN A 8 59.72 1.61 -60.81
CA GLN A 8 59.04 2.54 -59.89
C GLN A 8 58.05 1.77 -59.01
N ASP A 9 57.70 2.30 -57.84
CA ASP A 9 56.55 1.80 -57.08
C ASP A 9 55.26 2.15 -57.85
N MET A 10 54.51 1.12 -58.19
CA MET A 10 53.32 1.18 -59.03
C MET A 10 52.25 0.38 -58.33
N PRO A 11 50.96 0.75 -58.47
CA PRO A 11 49.89 -0.12 -58.01
C PRO A 11 50.06 -1.51 -58.65
N PRO A 12 49.59 -2.58 -57.98
CA PRO A 12 49.63 -3.91 -58.56
C PRO A 12 48.94 -3.88 -59.94
N PRO A 13 49.33 -4.74 -60.90
CA PRO A 13 48.77 -4.72 -62.25
C PRO A 13 47.24 -4.91 -62.30
N GLY A 14 46.62 -5.38 -61.21
CA GLY A 14 45.16 -5.47 -61.03
C GLY A 14 44.50 -4.35 -60.22
N GLY A 15 45.24 -3.33 -59.80
CA GLY A 15 44.76 -2.26 -58.91
C GLY A 15 44.50 -2.73 -57.47
N TYR A 16 44.15 -1.79 -56.58
CA TYR A 16 43.64 -2.13 -55.26
C TYR A 16 42.16 -2.52 -55.36
N GLY A 17 41.69 -3.35 -54.40
CA GLY A 17 40.28 -3.64 -54.26
C GLY A 17 39.46 -2.35 -54.04
N PRO A 18 38.16 -2.36 -54.40
CA PRO A 18 37.31 -1.20 -54.19
C PRO A 18 37.20 -0.87 -52.68
N ILE A 19 37.37 0.41 -52.35
CA ILE A 19 37.19 0.94 -50.98
C ILE A 19 35.79 1.56 -50.90
N ASP A 20 34.96 1.07 -49.99
CA ASP A 20 33.66 1.65 -49.72
C ASP A 20 33.82 2.97 -48.94
N TYR A 21 33.67 4.09 -49.63
CA TYR A 21 33.72 5.45 -49.04
C TYR A 21 32.33 6.02 -48.74
N LYS A 22 31.27 5.31 -49.13
CA LYS A 22 29.88 5.77 -48.98
C LYS A 22 29.34 5.43 -47.60
N ARG A 23 28.46 6.30 -47.10
CA ARG A 23 27.71 6.04 -45.87
C ARG A 23 26.86 4.78 -46.01
N ASN A 24 27.22 3.71 -45.32
CA ASN A 24 26.44 2.48 -45.26
C ASN A 24 25.63 2.41 -43.95
N LEU A 25 24.46 3.05 -43.93
CA LEU A 25 23.50 2.90 -42.83
C LEU A 25 22.48 1.82 -43.21
N PRO A 26 22.61 0.58 -42.69
CA PRO A 26 21.61 -0.44 -42.96
C PRO A 26 20.28 -0.02 -42.33
N ARG A 27 19.21 -0.02 -43.12
CA ARG A 27 17.85 0.16 -42.59
C ARG A 27 17.52 -1.05 -41.71
N ARG A 28 17.61 -0.85 -40.40
CA ARG A 28 17.30 -1.84 -39.38
C ARG A 28 16.12 -1.35 -38.55
N GLY A 29 15.37 -2.30 -37.99
CA GLY A 29 14.18 -2.03 -37.21
C GLY A 29 12.91 -2.51 -37.89
N LEU A 30 11.86 -2.62 -37.10
CA LEU A 30 10.53 -3.00 -37.56
C LEU A 30 9.86 -1.81 -38.26
N SER A 31 8.88 -2.09 -39.13
CA SER A 31 8.03 -1.03 -39.69
C SER A 31 7.30 -0.30 -38.55
N GLY A 32 6.99 0.99 -38.74
CA GLY A 32 6.22 1.76 -37.74
C GLY A 32 4.89 1.10 -37.40
N TYR A 33 4.21 0.52 -38.38
CA TYR A 33 2.99 -0.27 -38.15
C TYR A 33 3.23 -1.52 -37.31
N SER A 34 4.36 -2.20 -37.51
CA SER A 34 4.74 -3.39 -36.72
C SER A 34 5.03 -3.01 -35.26
N MET A 35 5.70 -1.87 -35.02
CA MET A 35 5.93 -1.37 -33.66
C MET A 35 4.61 -1.03 -32.95
N LEU A 36 3.69 -0.34 -33.64
CA LEU A 36 2.36 -0.04 -33.10
C LEU A 36 1.57 -1.32 -32.78
N ALA A 37 1.60 -2.31 -33.67
CA ALA A 37 0.92 -3.59 -33.45
C ALA A 37 1.48 -4.32 -32.22
N ILE A 38 2.80 -4.34 -32.03
CA ILE A 38 3.44 -4.93 -30.84
C ILE A 38 3.05 -4.17 -29.57
N GLY A 39 3.05 -2.83 -29.62
CA GLY A 39 2.64 -2.00 -28.49
C GLY A 39 1.20 -2.27 -28.08
N ILE A 40 0.28 -2.25 -29.04
CA ILE A 40 -1.14 -2.55 -28.80
C ILE A 40 -1.31 -3.99 -28.28
N GLY A 41 -0.64 -4.97 -28.87
CA GLY A 41 -0.70 -6.37 -28.42
C GLY A 41 -0.21 -6.55 -26.98
N THR A 42 0.87 -5.86 -26.61
CA THR A 42 1.42 -5.88 -25.24
C THR A 42 0.43 -5.23 -24.25
N LEU A 43 -0.19 -4.11 -24.62
CA LEU A 43 -1.21 -3.46 -23.79
C LEU A 43 -2.44 -4.34 -23.60
N ILE A 44 -2.96 -4.96 -24.67
CA ILE A 44 -4.11 -5.87 -24.58
C ILE A 44 -3.79 -7.04 -23.64
N TYR A 45 -2.61 -7.64 -23.76
CA TYR A 45 -2.17 -8.73 -22.88
C TYR A 45 -2.00 -8.27 -21.42
N GLY A 46 -1.41 -7.09 -21.20
CA GLY A 46 -1.25 -6.50 -19.88
C GLY A 46 -2.59 -6.21 -19.21
N HIS A 47 -3.51 -5.58 -19.91
CA HIS A 47 -4.86 -5.30 -19.41
C HIS A 47 -5.64 -6.59 -19.11
N TRP A 48 -5.53 -7.62 -19.95
CA TRP A 48 -6.17 -8.92 -19.70
C TRP A 48 -5.61 -9.60 -18.44
N SER A 49 -4.29 -9.56 -18.24
CA SER A 49 -3.64 -10.12 -17.05
C SER A 49 -4.04 -9.38 -15.77
N ILE A 50 -4.04 -8.03 -15.80
CA ILE A 50 -4.50 -7.18 -14.69
C ILE A 50 -5.99 -7.44 -14.40
N MET A 51 -6.83 -7.56 -15.42
CA MET A 51 -8.26 -7.84 -15.24
C MET A 51 -8.48 -9.16 -14.50
N LYS A 52 -7.79 -10.23 -14.91
CA LYS A 52 -7.89 -11.53 -14.22
C LYS A 52 -7.40 -11.45 -12.79
N TRP A 53 -6.26 -10.80 -12.56
CA TRP A 53 -5.69 -10.67 -11.22
C TRP A 53 -6.55 -9.81 -10.29
N ASN A 54 -7.11 -8.70 -10.78
CA ASN A 54 -7.99 -7.86 -9.97
C ASN A 54 -9.28 -8.60 -9.58
N ARG A 55 -9.81 -9.47 -10.46
CA ARG A 55 -10.94 -10.34 -10.10
C ARG A 55 -10.55 -11.31 -8.98
N GLU A 56 -9.36 -11.88 -9.05
CA GLU A 56 -8.86 -12.76 -7.99
C GLU A 56 -8.68 -12.02 -6.66
N ARG A 57 -8.02 -10.86 -6.68
CA ARG A 57 -7.86 -10.02 -5.49
C ARG A 57 -9.19 -9.64 -4.85
N ARG A 58 -10.23 -9.40 -5.66
CA ARG A 58 -11.58 -9.12 -5.13
C ARG A 58 -12.20 -10.35 -4.49
N ARG A 59 -11.96 -11.57 -5.00
CA ARG A 59 -12.40 -12.81 -4.35
C ARG A 59 -11.73 -13.00 -2.99
N LEU A 60 -10.40 -12.83 -2.94
CA LEU A 60 -9.64 -12.90 -1.69
C LEU A 60 -10.09 -11.84 -0.67
N GLN A 61 -10.34 -10.61 -1.13
CA GLN A 61 -10.87 -9.55 -0.26
C GLN A 61 -12.28 -9.86 0.28
N ILE A 62 -13.13 -10.52 -0.51
CA ILE A 62 -14.44 -10.97 -0.05
C ILE A 62 -14.28 -12.07 1.00
N GLU A 63 -13.39 -13.03 0.77
CA GLU A 63 -13.05 -14.09 1.75
C GLU A 63 -12.56 -13.48 3.07
N ASP A 64 -11.64 -12.50 3.03
CA ASP A 64 -11.17 -11.76 4.21
C ASP A 64 -12.32 -11.06 4.95
N PHE A 65 -13.26 -10.44 4.22
CA PHE A 65 -14.41 -9.77 4.81
C PHE A 65 -15.43 -10.75 5.38
N GLU A 66 -15.69 -11.88 4.73
CA GLU A 66 -16.56 -12.94 5.24
C GLU A 66 -15.99 -13.54 6.52
N ALA A 67 -14.68 -13.81 6.56
CA ALA A 67 -13.99 -14.24 7.77
C ALA A 67 -14.12 -13.21 8.90
N ARG A 68 -13.95 -11.91 8.59
CA ARG A 68 -14.15 -10.84 9.57
C ARG A 68 -15.59 -10.74 10.06
N ILE A 69 -16.58 -10.87 9.18
CA ILE A 69 -18.01 -10.85 9.53
C ILE A 69 -18.34 -12.04 10.44
N ALA A 70 -17.79 -13.22 10.17
CA ALA A 70 -18.00 -14.41 11.01
C ALA A 70 -17.44 -14.23 12.43
N LEU A 71 -16.30 -13.55 12.58
CA LEU A 71 -15.68 -13.27 13.88
C LEU A 71 -16.29 -12.06 14.62
N LEU A 72 -16.96 -11.16 13.91
CA LEU A 72 -17.45 -9.89 14.44
C LEU A 72 -18.33 -10.03 15.71
N PRO A 73 -19.32 -10.95 15.78
CA PRO A 73 -20.17 -11.06 16.98
C PRO A 73 -19.39 -11.46 18.23
N LEU A 74 -18.38 -12.32 18.09
CA LEU A 74 -17.53 -12.74 19.20
C LEU A 74 -16.68 -11.57 19.73
N LEU A 75 -16.00 -10.88 18.81
CA LEU A 75 -15.16 -9.72 19.15
C LEU A 75 -15.98 -8.58 19.76
N GLN A 76 -17.20 -8.37 19.25
CA GLN A 76 -18.13 -7.38 19.80
C GLN A 76 -18.51 -7.74 21.25
N ALA A 77 -18.89 -9.00 21.52
CA ALA A 77 -19.25 -9.45 22.86
C ALA A 77 -18.09 -9.38 23.87
N GLU A 78 -16.85 -9.63 23.43
CA GLU A 78 -15.65 -9.42 24.26
C GLU A 78 -15.41 -7.94 24.55
N THR A 79 -15.58 -7.08 23.54
CA THR A 79 -15.42 -5.63 23.66
C THR A 79 -16.48 -5.03 24.58
N ASP A 80 -17.74 -5.44 24.45
CA ASP A 80 -18.85 -4.99 25.30
C ASP A 80 -18.60 -5.37 26.77
N ARG A 81 -18.16 -6.61 27.04
CA ARG A 81 -17.80 -7.04 28.40
C ARG A 81 -16.63 -6.22 28.95
N ARG A 82 -15.58 -6.00 28.15
CA ARG A 82 -14.41 -5.22 28.56
C ARG A 82 -14.75 -3.77 28.86
N THR A 83 -15.57 -3.13 28.03
CA THR A 83 -15.96 -1.72 28.23
C THR A 83 -16.81 -1.54 29.48
N LEU A 84 -17.81 -2.41 29.69
CA LEU A 84 -18.63 -2.38 30.91
C LEU A 84 -17.82 -2.68 32.17
N GLN A 85 -16.85 -3.60 32.09
CA GLN A 85 -15.94 -3.87 33.20
C GLN A 85 -15.13 -2.62 33.58
N MET A 86 -14.49 -1.96 32.61
CA MET A 86 -13.70 -0.74 32.88
C MET A 86 -14.55 0.40 33.43
N LEU A 87 -15.77 0.59 32.90
CA LEU A 87 -16.69 1.59 33.43
C LEU A 87 -17.12 1.27 34.87
N ARG A 88 -17.32 0.00 35.19
CA ARG A 88 -17.65 -0.43 36.55
C ARG A 88 -16.49 -0.17 37.51
N GLU A 89 -15.26 -0.52 37.12
CA GLU A 89 -14.03 -0.23 37.88
C GLU A 89 -13.90 1.28 38.14
N ASN A 90 -14.07 2.11 37.10
CA ASN A 90 -13.95 3.56 37.22
C ASN A 90 -15.04 4.17 38.11
N LEU A 91 -16.26 3.65 38.07
CA LEU A 91 -17.36 4.09 38.94
C LEU A 91 -17.12 3.71 40.41
N GLU A 92 -16.54 2.53 40.67
CA GLU A 92 -16.17 2.10 42.03
C GLU A 92 -15.04 2.98 42.60
N GLU A 93 -14.02 3.28 41.81
CA GLU A 93 -12.94 4.20 42.19
C GLU A 93 -13.43 5.65 42.36
N GLU A 94 -14.31 6.15 41.47
CA GLU A 94 -14.94 7.46 41.61
C GLU A 94 -15.72 7.56 42.93
N ALA A 95 -16.48 6.52 43.28
CA ALA A 95 -17.22 6.46 44.55
C ALA A 95 -16.31 6.49 45.79
N ILE A 96 -15.07 6.01 45.65
CA ILE A 96 -14.06 6.03 46.73
C ILE A 96 -13.38 7.40 46.81
N ILE A 97 -12.96 7.94 45.65
CA ILE A 97 -12.18 9.19 45.55
C ILE A 97 -13.02 10.42 45.85
N MET A 98 -14.28 10.47 45.39
CA MET A 98 -15.12 11.68 45.42
C MET A 98 -16.00 11.82 46.67
N LYS A 99 -15.71 11.06 47.75
CA LYS A 99 -16.50 11.09 49.00
C LYS A 99 -16.51 12.44 49.70
N ASP A 100 -15.40 13.18 49.60
CA ASP A 100 -15.19 14.41 50.36
C ASP A 100 -15.69 15.67 49.62
N VAL A 101 -16.17 15.52 48.37
CA VAL A 101 -16.58 16.65 47.53
C VAL A 101 -18.08 16.94 47.73
N PRO A 102 -18.47 18.12 48.23
CA PRO A 102 -19.88 18.46 48.40
C PRO A 102 -20.60 18.52 47.05
N ASP A 103 -21.88 18.10 47.03
CA ASP A 103 -22.75 18.07 45.85
C ASP A 103 -22.29 17.19 44.68
N TRP A 104 -21.29 16.32 44.87
CA TRP A 104 -20.86 15.37 43.82
C TRP A 104 -21.80 14.16 43.74
N LYS A 105 -22.38 13.93 42.55
CA LYS A 105 -23.15 12.71 42.26
C LYS A 105 -22.30 11.74 41.46
N VAL A 106 -21.90 10.66 42.12
CA VAL A 106 -21.12 9.58 41.50
C VAL A 106 -21.87 8.97 40.33
N GLY A 107 -21.22 8.85 39.17
CA GLY A 107 -21.81 8.25 37.97
C GLY A 107 -22.97 9.06 37.34
N GLU A 108 -23.08 10.36 37.64
CA GLU A 108 -24.05 11.23 36.96
C GLU A 108 -23.68 11.40 35.48
N SER A 109 -24.61 11.05 34.58
CA SER A 109 -24.42 11.24 33.14
C SER A 109 -24.28 12.73 32.81
N VAL A 110 -23.24 13.08 32.06
CA VAL A 110 -23.06 14.43 31.51
C VAL A 110 -24.08 14.78 30.42
N PHE A 111 -24.83 13.79 29.93
CA PHE A 111 -25.84 13.95 28.90
C PHE A 111 -27.25 13.98 29.49
N HIS A 112 -28.11 14.84 28.94
CA HIS A 112 -29.54 14.89 29.28
C HIS A 112 -30.35 13.67 28.78
N THR A 113 -29.78 12.86 27.89
CA THR A 113 -30.46 11.67 27.34
C THR A 113 -30.19 10.45 28.22
N THR A 114 -31.18 9.55 28.29
CA THR A 114 -31.03 8.22 28.91
C THR A 114 -30.50 7.15 27.94
N ARG A 115 -30.23 7.53 26.69
CA ARG A 115 -29.64 6.62 25.70
C ARG A 115 -28.19 6.33 26.06
N TRP A 116 -27.76 5.09 25.86
CA TRP A 116 -26.35 4.71 25.94
C TRP A 116 -25.49 5.58 25.03
N VAL A 117 -24.41 6.12 25.59
CA VAL A 117 -23.38 6.85 24.86
C VAL A 117 -22.09 6.04 24.94
N PRO A 118 -21.44 5.73 23.81
CA PRO A 118 -20.15 5.07 23.83
C PRO A 118 -19.13 5.90 24.63
N PRO A 119 -18.41 5.28 25.58
CA PRO A 119 -17.51 6.01 26.46
C PRO A 119 -16.30 6.55 25.70
N LEU A 120 -15.83 7.73 26.10
CA LEU A 120 -14.62 8.33 25.55
C LEU A 120 -13.37 7.57 26.04
N ILE A 121 -12.25 7.68 25.31
CA ILE A 121 -10.98 7.06 25.71
C ILE A 121 -10.56 7.53 27.12
N GLY A 122 -10.76 8.82 27.42
CA GLY A 122 -10.48 9.38 28.75
C GLY A 122 -11.38 8.83 29.86
N GLU A 123 -12.64 8.48 29.56
CA GLU A 123 -13.56 7.90 30.54
C GLU A 123 -13.19 6.44 30.87
N LEU A 124 -12.54 5.73 29.95
CA LEU A 124 -12.10 4.34 30.15
C LEU A 124 -10.70 4.26 30.78
N TYR A 125 -9.75 5.07 30.30
CA TYR A 125 -8.33 4.99 30.67
C TYR A 125 -7.86 6.12 31.60
N GLY A 126 -8.73 7.04 32.02
CA GLY A 126 -8.35 8.20 32.83
C GLY A 126 -7.74 7.88 34.20
N LEU A 127 -8.15 6.76 34.81
CA LEU A 127 -7.62 6.28 36.09
C LEU A 127 -6.50 5.23 35.94
N ARG A 128 -6.16 4.85 34.70
CA ARG A 128 -5.12 3.87 34.40
C ARG A 128 -3.75 4.52 34.24
N THR A 129 -2.71 3.70 34.07
CA THR A 129 -1.36 4.20 33.85
C THR A 129 -1.27 4.98 32.53
N THR A 130 -0.34 5.94 32.49
CA THR A 130 -0.10 6.74 31.28
C THR A 130 0.32 5.88 30.09
N GLU A 131 1.04 4.78 30.32
CA GLU A 131 1.42 3.81 29.29
C GLU A 131 0.19 3.16 28.64
N GLU A 132 -0.75 2.67 29.44
CA GLU A 132 -2.00 2.09 28.94
C GLU A 132 -2.83 3.12 28.17
N ALA A 133 -2.94 4.34 28.68
CA ALA A 133 -3.67 5.42 28.03
C ALA A 133 -3.04 5.83 26.69
N LEU A 134 -1.71 5.95 26.62
CA LEU A 134 -0.98 6.27 25.39
C LEU A 134 -1.09 5.14 24.36
N HIS A 135 -0.97 3.88 24.79
CA HIS A 135 -1.13 2.74 23.92
C HIS A 135 -2.56 2.64 23.37
N ALA A 136 -3.58 2.88 24.19
CA ALA A 136 -4.97 2.85 23.75
C ALA A 136 -5.33 4.00 22.78
N SER A 137 -4.74 5.19 22.97
CA SER A 137 -5.03 6.38 22.15
C SER A 137 -4.20 6.45 20.86
N HIS A 138 -2.90 6.13 20.94
CA HIS A 138 -1.95 6.32 19.84
C HIS A 138 -1.31 5.04 19.32
N GLY A 139 -1.53 3.89 19.96
CA GLY A 139 -0.88 2.62 19.60
C GLY A 139 -1.05 2.25 18.13
N PHE A 140 -2.27 2.37 17.58
CA PHE A 140 -2.52 2.10 16.16
C PHE A 140 -1.86 3.13 15.22
N MET A 141 -1.81 4.41 15.62
CA MET A 141 -1.22 5.47 14.78
C MET A 141 0.31 5.38 14.73
N TRP A 142 0.94 4.91 15.81
CA TRP A 142 2.38 4.72 15.89
C TRP A 142 2.83 3.33 15.41
N TYR A 143 1.89 2.46 14.99
CA TYR A 143 2.17 1.12 14.50
C TYR A 143 2.57 1.13 13.01
N THR A 144 3.76 1.68 12.73
CA THR A 144 4.47 1.61 11.44
C THR A 144 5.96 1.66 11.67
#